data_AF-A0A7R9D7W9-F1
#
_entry.id   AF-A0A7R9D7W9-F1
#
_cell.length_a   1.000
_cell.length_b   1.000
_cell.length_c   1.000
_cell.angle_alpha   90.00
_cell.angle_beta   90.00
_cell.angle_gamma   90.00
#
_symmetry.space_group_name_H-M   'P 1'
#
loop_
_entity.id
_entity.type
_entity.pdbx_description
1 polymer ?
#
loop_
_entity_poly.entity_id
_entity_poly.type
_entity_poly.pdbx_seq_one_letter_code
_entity_poly.pdbx_strand_id
1 'polypeptide(L)'
;MQKILPVVIVLIAVIVSVSKASLTSKIVKENKDHPGKCYDTSTKKAYVVDSTWTDEGCTRSSCSIGTEKGTYEIFRAGCVPVEDQEGCKIISDSQMPFPECCPKVICDGVYSGSSRRKIVLGCAQSLLAIVAEWSQAGRIAWYHTEGNRACASGYVGAKRDG
;
A
#
# COMPACT_ATOMS: atom_id res chain seq x y z
N MET A 1 -39.20 -8.34 -6.91
CA MET A 1 -37.83 -7.83 -6.66
C MET A 1 -36.86 -8.89 -6.10
N GLN A 2 -37.28 -10.15 -5.90
CA GLN A 2 -36.47 -11.21 -5.24
C GLN A 2 -35.41 -11.90 -6.13
N LYS A 3 -35.44 -11.65 -7.46
CA LYS A 3 -34.50 -12.25 -8.42
C LYS A 3 -33.19 -11.46 -8.60
N ILE A 4 -33.11 -10.25 -8.05
CA ILE A 4 -31.95 -9.36 -8.23
C ILE A 4 -30.86 -9.67 -7.17
N LEU A 5 -31.27 -10.24 -6.02
CA LEU A 5 -30.39 -10.63 -4.92
C LEU A 5 -29.26 -11.61 -5.32
N PRO A 6 -29.50 -12.74 -6.03
CA PRO A 6 -28.41 -13.64 -6.42
C PRO A 6 -27.47 -13.01 -7.46
N VAL A 7 -27.98 -12.13 -8.33
CA VAL A 7 -27.18 -11.46 -9.37
C VAL A 7 -26.20 -10.48 -8.73
N VAL A 8 -26.64 -9.71 -7.73
CA VAL A 8 -25.78 -8.78 -6.98
C VAL A 8 -24.71 -9.54 -6.19
N ILE A 9 -25.04 -10.68 -5.58
CA ILE A 9 -24.08 -11.51 -4.85
C ILE A 9 -22.99 -12.05 -5.79
N VAL A 10 -23.36 -12.54 -6.98
CA VAL A 10 -22.40 -13.01 -7.99
C VAL A 10 -21.52 -11.87 -8.50
N LEU A 11 -22.09 -10.69 -8.75
CA LEU A 11 -21.32 -9.50 -9.17
C LEU A 11 -20.30 -9.05 -8.13
N ILE A 12 -20.66 -9.05 -6.84
CA ILE A 12 -19.74 -8.72 -5.75
C ILE A 12 -18.60 -9.75 -5.65
N ALA A 13 -18.90 -11.05 -5.80
CA ALA A 13 -17.88 -12.10 -5.74
C ALA A 13 -16.81 -11.98 -6.85
N VAL A 14 -17.19 -11.52 -8.05
CA VAL A 14 -16.24 -11.31 -9.16
C VAL A 14 -15.28 -10.15 -8.86
N ILE A 15 -15.77 -9.07 -8.24
CA ILE A 15 -14.97 -7.85 -8.00
C ILE A 15 -13.86 -8.07 -6.95
N VAL A 16 -14.06 -8.97 -5.98
CA VAL A 16 -13.08 -9.23 -4.90
C VAL A 16 -11.84 -10.00 -5.38
N SER A 17 -11.87 -10.56 -6.59
CA SER A 17 -10.82 -11.48 -7.10
C SER A 17 -9.52 -10.81 -7.59
N VAL A 18 -9.36 -9.49 -7.51
CA VAL A 18 -8.30 -8.75 -8.26
C VAL A 18 -7.22 -8.11 -7.37
N SER A 19 -7.16 -8.40 -6.07
CA SER A 19 -6.13 -7.79 -5.20
C SER A 19 -4.82 -8.60 -5.18
N LYS A 20 -3.86 -8.27 -6.04
CA LYS A 20 -2.48 -8.81 -6.00
C LYS A 20 -1.54 -7.80 -5.35
N ALA A 21 -1.47 -7.77 -4.02
CA ALA A 21 -0.36 -7.15 -3.30
C ALA A 21 0.57 -8.25 -2.80
N SER A 22 1.86 -8.23 -3.17
CA SER A 22 2.87 -9.14 -2.61
C SER A 22 3.34 -8.62 -1.25
N LEU A 23 2.42 -8.60 -0.31
CA LEU A 23 2.68 -8.34 1.09
C LEU A 23 2.42 -9.62 1.86
N THR A 24 3.42 -10.12 2.56
CA THR A 24 3.29 -11.27 3.47
C THR A 24 3.68 -10.81 4.85
N SER A 25 2.83 -11.05 5.83
CA SER A 25 3.20 -10.89 7.23
C SER A 25 3.30 -12.25 7.92
N LYS A 26 4.22 -12.34 8.87
CA LYS A 26 4.45 -13.55 9.67
C LYS A 26 4.60 -13.17 11.12
N ILE A 27 3.71 -13.70 11.95
CA ILE A 27 3.84 -13.61 13.41
C ILE A 27 4.94 -14.58 13.87
N VAL A 28 5.85 -14.07 14.69
CA VAL A 28 6.98 -14.78 15.26
C VAL A 28 6.90 -14.67 16.78
N LYS A 29 7.00 -15.80 17.48
CA LYS A 29 7.11 -15.80 18.95
C LYS A 29 8.46 -15.23 19.37
N GLU A 30 8.50 -14.60 20.54
CA GLU A 30 9.75 -14.13 21.13
C GLU A 30 10.81 -15.24 21.16
N ASN A 31 12.01 -14.89 20.71
CA ASN A 31 13.15 -15.79 20.80
C ASN A 31 13.86 -15.59 22.15
N LYS A 32 14.09 -16.69 22.88
CA LYS A 32 14.77 -16.67 24.18
C LYS A 32 16.19 -16.10 24.11
N ASP A 33 16.90 -16.33 23.00
CA ASP A 33 18.28 -15.87 22.82
C ASP A 33 18.34 -14.38 22.40
N HIS A 34 17.23 -13.85 21.89
CA HIS A 34 17.12 -12.51 21.35
C HIS A 34 15.79 -11.86 21.78
N PRO A 35 15.61 -11.58 23.09
CA PRO A 35 14.40 -10.95 23.60
C PRO A 35 14.25 -9.53 23.01
N GLY A 36 13.02 -9.08 22.82
CA GLY A 36 12.78 -7.74 22.26
C GLY A 36 13.01 -7.61 20.74
N LYS A 37 13.26 -8.71 20.01
CA LYS A 37 13.66 -8.67 18.59
C LYS A 37 12.86 -9.63 17.73
N CYS A 38 12.66 -9.29 16.45
CA CYS A 38 12.18 -10.25 15.47
C CYS A 38 13.31 -11.18 15.06
N TYR A 39 13.19 -12.46 15.38
CA TYR A 39 14.10 -13.47 14.87
C TYR A 39 13.59 -14.04 13.54
N ASP A 40 14.28 -13.74 12.45
CA ASP A 40 13.93 -14.28 11.14
C ASP A 40 14.60 -15.65 10.93
N THR A 41 13.78 -16.69 10.86
CA THR A 41 14.21 -18.07 10.63
C THR A 41 14.82 -18.31 9.24
N SER A 42 14.51 -17.46 8.25
CA SER A 42 15.04 -17.54 6.88
C SER A 42 16.48 -17.03 6.83
N THR A 43 16.76 -15.87 7.42
CA THR A 43 18.09 -15.25 7.41
C THR A 43 18.94 -15.63 8.62
N LYS A 44 18.37 -16.32 9.62
CA LYS A 44 19.00 -16.67 10.91
C LYS A 44 19.51 -15.45 11.68
N LYS A 45 18.86 -14.29 11.49
CA LYS A 45 19.26 -13.01 12.11
C LYS A 45 18.13 -12.46 12.98
N ALA A 46 18.52 -11.72 14.01
CA ALA A 46 17.61 -10.99 14.88
C ALA A 46 17.62 -9.50 14.53
N TYR A 47 16.45 -8.95 14.27
CA TYR A 47 16.26 -7.55 13.90
C TYR A 47 15.55 -6.79 15.01
N VAL A 48 15.96 -5.54 15.25
CA VAL A 48 15.31 -4.70 16.25
C VAL A 48 13.91 -4.31 15.76
N VAL A 49 13.00 -4.10 16.70
CA VAL A 49 11.67 -3.57 16.40
C VAL A 49 11.79 -2.25 15.63
N ASP A 50 10.89 -2.05 14.68
CA ASP A 50 10.82 -0.92 13.74
C ASP A 50 11.99 -0.81 12.75
N SER A 51 12.94 -1.75 12.78
CA SER A 51 13.96 -1.82 11.73
C SER A 51 13.41 -2.40 10.44
N THR A 52 14.04 -1.98 9.36
CA THR A 52 13.78 -2.48 8.01
C THR A 52 15.09 -2.95 7.38
N TRP A 53 15.04 -4.05 6.64
CA TRP A 53 16.19 -4.60 5.94
C TRP A 53 15.80 -5.09 4.54
N THR A 54 16.79 -5.28 3.69
CA THR A 54 16.65 -5.90 2.37
C THR A 54 17.08 -7.35 2.49
N ASP A 55 16.19 -8.27 2.11
CA ASP A 55 16.52 -9.70 2.04
C ASP A 55 17.25 -10.02 0.73
N GLU A 56 17.63 -11.28 0.53
CA GLU A 56 18.15 -11.72 -0.77
C GLU A 56 17.08 -11.51 -1.86
N GLY A 57 17.48 -10.87 -2.96
CA GLY A 57 16.59 -10.46 -4.05
C GLY A 57 15.96 -9.07 -3.85
N CYS A 58 14.96 -8.74 -4.67
CA CYS A 58 14.28 -7.44 -4.60
C CYS A 58 13.09 -7.47 -3.63
N THR A 59 13.38 -7.71 -2.34
CA THR A 59 12.39 -7.79 -1.25
C THR A 59 12.84 -6.94 -0.08
N ARG A 60 11.87 -6.29 0.58
CA ARG A 60 12.10 -5.53 1.81
C ARG A 60 11.32 -6.15 2.95
N SER A 61 11.97 -6.36 4.08
CA SER A 61 11.33 -6.83 5.30
C SER A 61 11.43 -5.82 6.44
N SER A 62 10.43 -5.79 7.30
CA SER A 62 10.41 -4.97 8.51
C SER A 62 9.95 -5.76 9.73
N CYS A 63 10.40 -5.34 10.90
CA CYS A 63 10.04 -5.92 12.19
C CYS A 63 9.10 -4.98 12.96
N SER A 64 8.04 -5.51 13.55
CA SER A 64 7.11 -4.78 14.41
C SER A 64 6.70 -5.61 15.62
N ILE A 65 6.14 -4.97 16.64
CA ILE A 65 5.54 -5.67 17.80
C ILE A 65 4.23 -6.32 17.35
N GLY A 66 4.01 -7.58 17.71
CA GLY A 66 2.79 -8.30 17.40
C GLY A 66 1.63 -7.91 18.33
N THR A 67 0.42 -8.25 17.92
CA THR A 67 -0.81 -7.93 18.67
C THR A 67 -0.89 -8.62 20.03
N GLU A 68 -0.27 -9.80 20.16
CA GLU A 68 -0.24 -10.57 21.41
C GLU A 68 1.06 -10.33 22.18
N LYS A 69 0.98 -10.34 23.51
CA LYS A 69 2.16 -10.16 24.37
C LYS A 69 3.20 -11.25 24.10
N GLY A 70 4.45 -10.85 23.88
CA GLY A 70 5.54 -11.78 23.57
C GLY A 70 5.53 -12.29 22.13
N THR A 71 4.80 -11.61 21.23
CA THR A 71 4.84 -11.88 19.79
C THR A 71 5.37 -10.66 19.04
N TYR A 72 5.99 -10.94 17.90
CA TYR A 72 6.53 -9.98 16.96
C TYR A 72 5.98 -10.29 15.57
N GLU A 73 6.02 -9.34 14.66
CA GLU A 73 5.57 -9.51 13.29
C GLU A 73 6.67 -9.11 12.32
N ILE A 74 6.95 -9.98 11.36
CA ILE A 74 7.83 -9.68 10.22
C ILE A 74 6.94 -9.45 9.01
N PHE A 75 6.97 -8.24 8.46
CA PHE A 75 6.34 -7.92 7.18
C PHE A 75 7.37 -8.04 6.07
N ARG A 76 6.98 -8.64 4.94
CA ARG A 76 7.79 -8.74 3.72
C ARG A 76 7.03 -8.13 2.55
N ALA A 77 7.68 -7.25 1.82
CA ALA A 77 7.18 -6.60 0.62
C ALA A 77 8.05 -6.98 -0.58
N GLY A 78 7.44 -7.64 -1.55
CA GLY A 78 8.04 -7.93 -2.86
C GLY A 78 7.62 -6.92 -3.92
N CYS A 79 8.16 -7.08 -5.13
CA CYS A 79 7.75 -6.26 -6.28
C CYS A 79 6.33 -6.58 -6.73
N VAL A 80 5.66 -5.56 -7.27
CA VAL A 80 4.40 -5.74 -7.97
C VAL A 80 4.67 -6.43 -9.31
N PRO A 81 3.91 -7.48 -9.69
CA PRO A 81 4.05 -8.08 -11.00
C PRO A 81 3.69 -7.07 -12.09
N VAL A 82 4.53 -6.99 -13.12
CA VAL A 82 4.26 -6.18 -14.32
C VAL A 82 3.87 -7.10 -15.46
N GLU A 83 2.96 -6.63 -16.32
CA GLU A 83 2.58 -7.32 -17.55
C GLU A 83 3.28 -6.67 -18.74
N ASP A 84 3.55 -7.48 -19.77
CA ASP A 84 4.09 -6.98 -21.03
C ASP A 84 3.03 -6.13 -21.75
N GLN A 85 3.46 -5.01 -22.32
CA GLN A 85 2.60 -4.04 -22.99
C GLN A 85 3.19 -3.68 -24.34
N GLU A 86 2.37 -3.68 -25.38
CA GLU A 86 2.81 -3.37 -26.74
C GLU A 86 3.42 -1.95 -26.81
N GLY A 87 4.61 -1.85 -27.40
CA GLY A 87 5.36 -0.58 -27.49
C GLY A 87 6.05 -0.15 -26.19
N CYS A 88 6.07 -1.01 -25.18
CA CYS A 88 6.75 -0.76 -23.91
C CYS A 88 7.89 -1.76 -23.66
N LYS A 89 8.82 -1.38 -22.79
CA LYS A 89 9.94 -2.22 -22.34
C LYS A 89 9.87 -2.37 -20.83
N ILE A 90 10.06 -3.59 -20.35
CA ILE A 90 10.25 -3.85 -18.92
C ILE A 90 11.74 -3.68 -18.61
N ILE A 91 12.06 -2.78 -17.70
CA ILE A 91 13.42 -2.57 -17.18
C ILE A 91 13.47 -2.97 -15.71
N SER A 92 14.54 -3.62 -15.28
CA SER A 92 14.83 -3.92 -13.87
C SER A 92 16.34 -3.91 -13.64
N ASP A 93 16.74 -3.53 -12.43
CA ASP A 93 18.14 -3.58 -12.00
C ASP A 93 18.23 -4.27 -10.64
N SER A 94 18.59 -5.56 -10.64
CA SER A 94 18.65 -6.37 -9.42
C SER A 94 19.75 -5.94 -8.45
N GLN A 95 20.69 -5.07 -8.85
CA GLN A 95 21.75 -4.56 -7.98
C GLN A 95 21.29 -3.36 -7.15
N MET A 96 20.20 -2.70 -7.55
CA MET A 96 19.65 -1.55 -6.84
C MET A 96 18.93 -1.96 -5.55
N PRO A 97 18.82 -1.06 -4.55
CA PRO A 97 18.04 -1.34 -3.35
C PRO A 97 16.54 -1.36 -3.67
N PHE A 98 15.75 -2.12 -2.92
CA PHE A 98 14.29 -2.02 -2.98
C PHE A 98 13.85 -0.58 -2.62
N PRO A 99 12.91 0.04 -3.36
CA PRO A 99 12.08 -0.52 -4.45
C PRO A 99 12.67 -0.33 -5.86
N GLU A 100 13.85 0.26 -5.99
CA GLU A 100 14.45 0.59 -7.28
C GLU A 100 14.86 -0.64 -8.10
N CYS A 101 15.12 -1.78 -7.45
CA CYS A 101 15.34 -3.04 -8.15
C CYS A 101 14.09 -3.66 -8.78
N CYS A 102 12.89 -3.14 -8.48
CA CYS A 102 11.66 -3.72 -9.01
C CYS A 102 11.49 -3.42 -10.51
N PRO A 103 10.88 -4.35 -11.26
CA PRO A 103 10.61 -4.13 -12.68
C PRO A 103 9.65 -2.96 -12.90
N LYS A 104 9.97 -2.12 -13.88
CA LYS A 104 9.19 -0.94 -14.30
C LYS A 104 8.91 -1.03 -15.80
N VAL A 105 7.69 -0.70 -16.20
CA VAL A 105 7.31 -0.62 -17.62
C VAL A 105 7.58 0.80 -18.11
N ILE A 106 8.40 0.93 -19.16
CA ILE A 106 8.72 2.20 -19.82
C ILE A 106 8.22 2.14 -21.25
N CYS A 107 7.32 3.05 -21.62
CA CYS A 107 6.76 3.14 -22.96
C CYS A 107 7.29 4.40 -23.66
N ASP A 108 7.95 4.22 -24.80
CA ASP A 108 8.38 5.33 -25.65
C ASP A 108 7.16 5.82 -26.43
N GLY A 109 6.58 6.95 -26.02
CA GLY A 109 5.28 7.39 -26.53
C GLY A 109 5.26 7.69 -28.03
N VAL A 110 4.48 6.92 -28.78
CA VAL A 110 3.48 7.54 -29.68
C VAL A 110 2.18 7.57 -28.90
N TYR A 111 1.92 8.70 -28.24
CA TYR A 111 0.63 9.00 -27.64
C TYR A 111 -0.44 9.04 -28.74
N SER A 112 -1.16 7.94 -28.98
CA SER A 112 -2.51 8.04 -29.54
C SER A 112 -3.39 8.66 -28.45
N GLY A 113 -3.69 9.95 -28.62
CA GLY A 113 -4.23 10.80 -27.55
C GLY A 113 -5.52 10.31 -26.90
N SER A 114 -5.58 10.50 -25.58
CA SER A 114 -6.79 10.96 -24.90
C SER A 114 -6.39 11.99 -23.86
N SER A 115 -6.13 13.18 -24.36
CA SER A 115 -6.11 14.41 -23.60
C SER A 115 -7.46 14.58 -22.88
N ARG A 116 -7.41 14.76 -21.57
CA ARG A 116 -8.45 15.36 -20.71
C ARG A 116 -9.82 14.67 -20.73
N ARG A 117 -10.06 13.81 -19.74
CA ARG A 117 -11.22 14.01 -18.86
C ARG A 117 -10.74 14.17 -17.44
N LYS A 118 -10.97 15.36 -16.88
CA LYS A 118 -11.22 15.52 -15.46
C LYS A 118 -12.36 14.55 -15.12
N ILE A 119 -12.05 13.38 -14.60
CA ILE A 119 -12.98 12.77 -13.66
C ILE A 119 -12.65 13.51 -12.37
N VAL A 120 -13.45 14.54 -12.11
CA VAL A 120 -13.74 14.94 -10.75
C VAL A 120 -14.15 13.63 -10.07
N LEU A 121 -13.23 12.98 -9.36
CA LEU A 121 -13.58 11.97 -8.37
C LEU A 121 -14.29 12.79 -7.29
N GLY A 122 -15.56 13.09 -7.56
CA GLY A 122 -16.50 13.50 -6.55
C GLY A 122 -16.43 12.43 -5.49
N CYS A 123 -16.22 12.88 -4.25
CA CYS A 123 -16.54 12.12 -3.06
C CYS A 123 -17.91 11.47 -3.27
N ALA A 124 -17.94 10.22 -3.71
CA ALA A 124 -19.12 9.38 -3.65
C ALA A 124 -19.20 8.85 -2.21
N GLN A 125 -19.38 9.80 -1.29
CA GLN A 125 -19.77 9.53 0.08
C GLN A 125 -21.27 9.72 0.15
N SER A 126 -21.98 8.66 -0.21
CA SER A 126 -23.42 8.49 -0.01
C SER A 126 -23.65 6.99 -0.18
N LEU A 127 -23.70 6.21 0.90
CA LEU A 127 -24.97 5.63 1.35
C LEU A 127 -24.84 5.04 2.78
N LEU A 128 -24.47 5.85 3.78
CA LEU A 128 -24.78 5.57 5.18
C LEU A 128 -25.07 6.87 5.96
N ALA A 129 -25.97 7.70 5.42
CA ALA A 129 -26.54 8.86 6.09
C ALA A 129 -28.06 8.67 6.30
N ILE A 130 -28.46 7.52 6.84
CA ILE A 130 -29.82 7.31 7.35
C ILE A 130 -29.71 6.99 8.84
N VAL A 131 -29.46 8.03 9.64
CA VAL A 131 -29.99 8.35 10.99
C VAL A 131 -29.02 9.28 11.69
N ALA A 132 -29.18 10.59 11.49
CA ALA A 132 -28.58 11.59 12.38
C ALA A 132 -29.35 12.91 12.28
N GLU A 133 -30.59 12.90 12.75
CA GLU A 133 -31.25 14.12 13.20
C GLU A 133 -31.90 13.80 14.56
N TRP A 134 -32.01 14.80 15.42
CA TRP A 134 -32.37 14.77 16.85
C TRP A 134 -31.19 14.76 17.85
N SER A 135 -30.82 15.98 18.20
CA SER A 135 -30.93 16.48 19.58
C SER A 135 -29.61 16.93 20.23
N GLN A 136 -29.46 18.26 20.22
CA GLN A 136 -29.08 19.11 21.35
C GLN A 136 -27.72 18.89 22.05
N ALA A 137 -26.88 19.91 21.86
CA ALA A 137 -26.15 20.62 22.91
C ALA A 137 -25.34 19.81 23.93
N GLY A 138 -24.01 19.82 23.78
CA GLY A 138 -23.13 19.41 24.87
C GLY A 138 -21.65 19.46 24.52
N ARG A 139 -21.02 20.61 24.79
CA ARG A 139 -19.57 20.84 24.84
C ARG A 139 -18.77 19.61 25.31
N ILE A 140 -17.80 19.15 24.51
CA ILE A 140 -16.47 18.76 25.00
C ILE A 140 -15.44 19.17 23.94
N ALA A 141 -14.54 20.06 24.33
CA ALA A 141 -13.39 20.49 23.56
C ALA A 141 -12.37 19.34 23.44
N TRP A 142 -11.83 19.12 22.24
CA TRP A 142 -10.62 18.33 22.04
C TRP A 142 -9.68 19.06 21.08
N TYR A 143 -8.61 19.58 21.68
CA TYR A 143 -7.26 19.82 21.21
C TYR A 143 -6.97 19.90 19.70
N HIS A 144 -6.39 21.04 19.32
CA HIS A 144 -5.55 21.22 18.14
C HIS A 144 -4.46 20.14 18.07
N THR A 145 -4.40 19.44 16.93
CA THR A 145 -3.13 18.95 16.38
C THR A 145 -2.99 19.45 14.96
N GLU A 146 -2.23 20.54 14.82
CA GLU A 146 -1.57 20.91 13.58
C GLU A 146 -0.62 19.79 13.17
N GLY A 147 -0.91 19.13 12.05
CA GLY A 147 -0.07 18.05 11.56
C GLY A 147 -0.58 17.40 10.29
N ASN A 148 -1.18 18.16 9.38
CA ASN A 148 -1.52 17.63 8.04
C ASN A 148 -1.24 18.70 6.98
N ARG A 149 0.04 19.05 6.84
CA ARG A 149 0.52 19.86 5.72
C ARG A 149 1.47 19.01 4.90
N ALA A 150 1.01 18.76 3.67
CA ALA A 150 1.79 18.43 2.49
C ALA A 150 2.44 17.03 2.44
N CYS A 151 1.74 16.10 1.79
CA CYS A 151 2.37 15.40 0.68
C CYS A 151 2.82 16.49 -0.32
N ALA A 152 4.03 17.00 -0.12
CA ALA A 152 4.72 17.87 -1.05
C ALA A 152 4.99 17.04 -2.31
N SER A 153 4.10 17.15 -3.28
CA SER A 153 4.40 16.80 -4.65
C SER A 153 5.39 17.84 -5.16
N GLY A 154 6.69 17.53 -5.03
CA GLY A 154 7.76 18.35 -5.57
C GLY A 154 7.72 18.27 -7.09
N TYR A 155 7.08 19.25 -7.74
CA TYR A 155 7.22 19.46 -9.17
C TYR A 155 8.39 20.41 -9.41
N VAL A 156 9.53 19.87 -9.85
CA VAL A 156 10.57 20.68 -10.48
C VAL A 156 10.05 21.05 -11.87
N GLY A 157 9.49 22.25 -11.98
CA GLY A 157 9.12 22.82 -13.27
C GLY A 157 10.37 23.09 -14.09
N ALA A 158 10.54 22.38 -15.19
CA ALA A 158 11.51 22.72 -16.22
C ALA A 158 11.08 24.04 -16.89
N LYS A 159 11.79 25.13 -16.58
CA LYS A 159 11.77 26.36 -17.37
C LYS A 159 12.30 26.05 -18.78
N ARG A 160 11.55 26.42 -19.81
CA ARG A 160 12.05 26.48 -21.18
C ARG A 160 12.06 27.96 -21.58
N ASP A 161 13.21 28.60 -21.40
CA ASP A 161 13.53 29.90 -21.98
C ASP A 161 14.11 29.62 -23.39
N GLY A 162 13.58 30.31 -24.41
CA GLY A 162 13.96 30.17 -25.82
C GLY A 162 12.88 30.69 -26.74
#